data_AF-A0A522XAD4-F1
#
_entry.id   AF-A0A522XAD4-F1
#
_cell.length_a   1.000
_cell.length_b   1.000
_cell.length_c   1.000
_cell.angle_alpha   90.00
_cell.angle_beta   90.00
_cell.angle_gamma   90.00
#
_symmetry.space_group_name_H-M   'P 1'
#
loop_
_entity.id
_entity.type
_entity.pdbx_description
1 polymer ?
#
loop_
_entity_poly.entity_id
_entity_poly.type
_entity_poly.pdbx_seq_one_letter_code
_entity_poly.pdbx_strand_id
1 'polypeptide(L)'
;MLDERAQILLKTLVERYISDGQPVGSRALQQYSGLEVSPATIRNVMADLENIGLLSSPHTSAGRIPTGLAYRLFIDTMLVTKPLDSERVQQMVRQLQPDNPSRLIAQASNLLSELTHFTGVVATAKRSAITVRQIEFLRLGEKRVLLIIVMPDGEVENRVLLLERDYLQSQLTEAGNFLNQHYIGCSFSQIRDRLRGELHQLHNDISALMVAALAAGDAAETEKSEDYVISGEHNLLHVEDFFNDMNRLRGLFGLFEQKTELLQLLEASRKGQGIHIFVGNESGLAPLDECSVVTAPYSVDGQVIGTLAVVGPKRMNYERVIPIVDITARLLGNALSQS
;
A
#
# COMPACT_ATOMS: atom_id res chain seq x y z
N MET A 1 6.38 -34.09 -1.81
CA MET A 1 7.52 -33.34 -1.25
C MET A 1 8.66 -33.41 -2.24
N LEU A 2 9.30 -32.28 -2.55
CA LEU A 2 10.52 -32.27 -3.35
C LEU A 2 11.65 -32.94 -2.58
N ASP A 3 12.45 -33.74 -3.27
CA ASP A 3 13.68 -34.25 -2.67
C ASP A 3 14.68 -33.11 -2.42
N GLU A 4 15.63 -33.34 -1.51
CA GLU A 4 16.62 -32.33 -1.11
C GLU A 4 17.41 -31.79 -2.32
N ARG A 5 17.69 -32.68 -3.28
CA ARG A 5 18.41 -32.34 -4.51
C ARG A 5 17.62 -31.35 -5.38
N ALA A 6 16.35 -31.61 -5.63
CA ALA A 6 15.48 -30.75 -6.40
C ALA A 6 15.29 -29.40 -5.69
N GLN A 7 15.24 -29.38 -4.35
CA GLN A 7 15.20 -28.13 -3.59
C GLN A 7 16.48 -27.31 -3.78
N ILE A 8 17.66 -27.91 -3.66
CA ILE A 8 18.95 -27.22 -3.88
C ILE A 8 19.04 -26.68 -5.32
N LEU A 9 18.65 -27.48 -6.31
CA LEU A 9 18.66 -27.07 -7.71
C LEU A 9 17.67 -25.94 -7.99
N LEU A 10 16.45 -26.01 -7.43
CA LEU A 10 15.45 -24.95 -7.56
C LEU A 10 15.93 -23.65 -6.90
N LYS A 11 16.45 -23.73 -5.67
CA LYS A 11 17.02 -22.59 -4.95
C LYS A 11 18.12 -21.91 -5.78
N THR A 12 19.09 -22.70 -6.25
CA THR A 12 20.20 -22.21 -7.07
C THR A 12 19.69 -21.57 -8.37
N LEU A 13 18.69 -22.16 -9.01
CA LEU A 13 18.09 -21.62 -10.23
C LEU A 13 17.43 -20.27 -9.98
N VAL A 14 16.60 -20.17 -8.94
CA VAL A 14 15.88 -18.93 -8.59
C VAL A 14 16.87 -17.83 -8.24
N GLU A 15 17.89 -18.12 -7.42
CA GLU A 15 18.93 -17.14 -7.04
C GLU A 15 19.70 -16.63 -8.26
N ARG A 16 20.07 -17.52 -9.18
CA ARG A 16 20.77 -17.15 -10.42
C ARG A 16 19.88 -16.33 -11.36
N TYR A 17 18.60 -16.69 -11.45
CA TYR A 17 17.66 -15.95 -12.29
C TYR A 17 17.32 -14.55 -11.72
N ILE A 18 17.24 -14.41 -10.39
CA ILE A 18 17.15 -13.10 -9.70
C ILE A 18 18.37 -12.23 -10.03
N SER A 19 19.58 -12.81 -9.98
CA SER A 19 20.83 -12.09 -10.25
C SER A 19 20.97 -11.67 -11.72
N ASP A 20 20.80 -12.60 -12.65
CA ASP A 20 21.26 -12.42 -14.03
C ASP A 20 20.10 -12.17 -15.02
N GLY A 21 18.86 -12.49 -14.64
CA GLY A 21 17.68 -12.42 -15.53
C GLY A 21 17.71 -13.39 -16.71
N GLN A 22 18.73 -14.24 -16.81
CA GLN A 22 18.93 -15.15 -17.94
C GLN A 22 18.42 -16.57 -17.63
N PRO A 23 17.82 -17.27 -18.62
CA PRO A 23 17.46 -18.67 -18.48
C PRO A 23 18.65 -19.53 -18.01
N VAL A 24 18.41 -20.38 -17.02
CA VAL A 24 19.49 -21.12 -16.34
C VAL A 24 19.59 -22.53 -16.91
N GLY A 25 20.77 -22.89 -17.41
CA GLY A 25 21.07 -24.22 -17.95
C GLY A 25 21.67 -25.18 -16.93
N SER A 26 21.59 -26.48 -17.22
CA SER A 26 22.13 -27.56 -16.37
C SER A 26 23.63 -27.43 -16.05
N ARG A 27 24.45 -26.94 -16.98
CA ARG A 27 25.89 -26.69 -16.72
C ARG A 27 26.11 -25.59 -15.70
N ALA A 28 25.33 -24.51 -15.75
CA ALA A 28 25.40 -23.45 -14.76
C ALA A 28 24.99 -23.98 -13.39
N LEU A 29 23.87 -24.71 -13.30
CA LEU A 29 23.45 -25.30 -12.03
C LEU A 29 24.48 -26.27 -11.45
N GLN A 30 25.16 -27.07 -12.27
CA GLN A 30 26.24 -27.95 -11.79
C GLN A 30 27.35 -27.15 -11.09
N GLN A 31 27.75 -26.01 -11.66
CA GLN A 31 28.81 -25.18 -11.12
C GLN A 31 28.42 -24.47 -9.82
N TYR A 32 27.18 -24.01 -9.71
CA TYR A 32 26.74 -23.16 -8.58
C TYR A 32 26.01 -23.91 -7.46
N SER A 33 25.46 -25.10 -7.71
CA SER A 33 24.67 -25.85 -6.71
C SER A 33 25.51 -26.59 -5.67
N GLY A 34 26.80 -26.78 -5.93
CA GLY A 34 27.68 -27.60 -5.07
C GLY A 34 27.35 -29.10 -5.09
N LEU A 35 26.46 -29.56 -5.99
CA LEU A 35 26.08 -30.95 -6.12
C LEU A 35 27.05 -31.72 -7.05
N GLU A 36 27.51 -32.88 -6.60
CA GLU A 36 28.33 -33.81 -7.41
C GLU A 36 27.46 -34.65 -8.37
N VAL A 37 26.77 -34.00 -9.29
CA VAL A 37 25.89 -34.66 -10.26
C VAL A 37 26.18 -34.24 -11.70
N SER A 38 25.91 -35.15 -12.64
CA SER A 38 26.13 -34.88 -14.07
C SER A 38 25.10 -33.89 -14.63
N PRO A 39 25.43 -33.13 -15.70
CA PRO A 39 24.45 -32.30 -16.40
C PRO A 39 23.23 -33.06 -16.90
N ALA A 40 23.37 -34.35 -17.23
CA ALA A 40 22.24 -35.19 -17.63
C ALA A 40 21.25 -35.42 -16.48
N THR A 41 21.77 -35.70 -15.28
CA THR A 41 20.97 -35.84 -14.06
C THR A 41 20.24 -34.55 -13.73
N ILE A 42 20.92 -33.39 -13.83
CA ILE A 42 20.30 -32.09 -13.59
C ILE A 42 19.17 -31.82 -14.60
N ARG A 43 19.35 -32.14 -15.89
CA ARG A 43 18.29 -31.98 -16.89
C ARG A 43 17.04 -32.79 -16.56
N ASN A 44 17.20 -34.02 -16.05
CA ASN A 44 16.07 -34.84 -15.63
C ASN A 44 15.31 -34.18 -14.47
N VAL A 45 16.03 -33.72 -13.43
CA VAL A 45 15.39 -33.01 -12.30
C VAL A 45 14.71 -31.72 -12.75
N MET A 46 15.33 -30.95 -13.66
CA MET A 46 14.71 -29.75 -14.23
C MET A 46 13.44 -30.07 -15.01
N ALA A 47 13.39 -31.19 -15.73
CA ALA A 47 12.19 -31.64 -16.42
C ALA A 47 11.09 -32.05 -15.42
N ASP A 48 11.45 -32.72 -14.33
CA ASP A 48 10.50 -33.05 -13.26
C ASP A 48 9.93 -31.78 -12.60
N LEU A 49 10.78 -30.78 -12.34
CA LEU A 49 10.37 -29.47 -11.81
C LEU A 49 9.47 -28.69 -12.79
N GLU A 50 9.72 -28.80 -14.09
CA GLU A 50 8.86 -28.23 -15.14
C GLU A 50 7.51 -28.94 -15.23
N ASN A 51 7.49 -30.26 -15.12
CA ASN A 51 6.26 -31.06 -15.14
C ASN A 51 5.30 -30.72 -13.98
N ILE A 52 5.85 -30.33 -12.82
CA ILE A 52 5.05 -29.87 -11.67
C ILE A 52 4.82 -28.34 -11.67
N GLY A 53 5.19 -27.64 -12.75
CA GLY A 53 4.87 -26.23 -12.97
C GLY A 53 5.76 -25.24 -12.22
N LEU A 54 6.87 -25.67 -11.60
CA LEU A 54 7.81 -24.77 -10.92
C LEU A 54 8.74 -24.08 -11.92
N LEU A 55 9.10 -24.75 -13.00
CA LEU A 55 9.96 -24.20 -14.05
C LEU A 55 9.21 -24.11 -15.37
N SER A 56 9.68 -23.25 -16.25
CA SER A 56 9.25 -23.22 -17.64
C SER A 56 10.42 -23.01 -18.59
N SER A 57 10.21 -23.38 -19.85
CA SER A 57 11.16 -23.18 -20.94
C SER A 57 10.75 -21.96 -21.78
N PRO A 58 11.54 -20.87 -21.82
CA PRO A 58 11.26 -19.78 -22.77
C PRO A 58 11.47 -20.26 -24.21
N HIS A 59 12.49 -21.11 -24.42
CA HIS A 59 12.74 -21.86 -25.64
C HIS A 59 13.31 -23.25 -25.30
N THR A 60 13.18 -24.20 -26.22
CA THR A 60 13.55 -25.62 -26.02
C THR A 60 15.03 -25.83 -25.65
N SER A 61 15.93 -24.91 -26.05
CA SER A 61 17.38 -24.98 -25.84
C SER A 61 17.95 -23.96 -24.84
N ALA A 62 17.16 -22.98 -24.39
CA ALA A 62 17.68 -21.81 -23.66
C ALA A 62 17.96 -22.06 -22.17
N GLY A 63 17.51 -23.18 -21.60
CA GLY A 63 17.54 -23.42 -20.15
C GLY A 63 16.13 -23.37 -19.56
N ARG A 64 16.02 -23.04 -18.28
CA ARG A 64 14.73 -22.89 -17.59
C ARG A 64 14.66 -21.58 -16.81
N ILE A 65 13.44 -21.09 -16.62
CA ILE A 65 13.12 -19.92 -15.80
C ILE A 65 12.13 -20.33 -14.70
N PRO A 66 12.16 -19.68 -13.52
CA PRO A 66 11.21 -19.95 -12.46
C PRO A 66 9.82 -19.37 -12.80
N THR A 67 8.77 -20.13 -12.48
CA THR A 67 7.39 -19.63 -12.51
C THR A 67 7.04 -18.89 -11.21
N GLY A 68 5.86 -18.26 -11.16
CA GLY A 68 5.36 -17.68 -9.90
C GLY A 68 5.31 -18.70 -8.76
N LEU A 69 4.97 -19.96 -9.06
CA LEU A 69 4.94 -21.04 -8.06
C LEU A 69 6.35 -21.38 -7.53
N ALA A 70 7.39 -21.32 -8.38
CA ALA A 70 8.77 -21.49 -7.92
C ALA A 70 9.22 -20.36 -7.00
N TYR A 71 8.91 -19.11 -7.33
CA TYR A 71 9.19 -17.98 -6.44
C TYR A 71 8.47 -18.12 -5.11
N ARG A 72 7.18 -18.47 -5.12
CA ARG A 72 6.39 -18.73 -3.92
C ARG A 72 7.03 -19.78 -3.04
N LEU A 73 7.35 -20.95 -3.60
CA LEU A 73 8.01 -22.02 -2.86
C LEU A 73 9.39 -21.62 -2.32
N PHE A 74 10.18 -20.91 -3.13
CA PHE A 74 11.48 -20.38 -2.73
C PHE A 74 11.36 -19.42 -1.54
N ILE A 75 10.45 -18.46 -1.60
CA ILE A 75 10.19 -17.49 -0.54
C ILE A 75 9.74 -18.18 0.75
N ASP A 76 8.81 -19.13 0.64
CA ASP A 76 8.19 -19.76 1.81
C ASP A 76 9.11 -20.76 2.53
N THR A 77 10.06 -21.39 1.81
CA THR A 77 10.80 -22.54 2.35
C THR A 77 12.32 -22.46 2.26
N MET A 78 12.88 -21.61 1.38
CA MET A 78 14.32 -21.62 1.04
C MET A 78 15.01 -20.29 1.28
N LEU A 79 14.24 -19.19 1.32
CA LEU A 79 14.77 -17.84 1.49
C LEU A 79 15.18 -17.62 2.94
N VAL A 80 16.44 -17.23 3.13
CA VAL A 80 16.97 -16.78 4.42
C VAL A 80 17.32 -15.32 4.27
N THR A 81 16.59 -14.44 4.96
CA THR A 81 16.89 -13.01 4.97
C THR A 81 18.08 -12.73 5.88
N LYS A 82 18.91 -11.76 5.48
CA LYS A 82 19.98 -11.24 6.32
C LYS A 82 19.50 -9.94 6.98
N PRO A 83 19.77 -9.74 8.28
CA PRO A 83 19.48 -8.45 8.90
C PRO A 83 20.29 -7.36 8.20
N LEU A 84 19.71 -6.17 8.11
CA LEU A 84 20.46 -4.98 7.67
C LEU A 84 21.58 -4.71 8.66
N ASP A 85 22.72 -4.26 8.16
CA ASP A 85 23.81 -3.82 9.03
C ASP A 85 23.38 -2.60 9.86
N SER A 86 24.03 -2.42 11.02
CA SER A 86 23.66 -1.38 11.97
C SER A 86 23.84 0.04 11.40
N GLU A 87 24.80 0.23 10.49
CA GLU A 87 25.05 1.54 9.88
C GLU A 87 23.90 1.95 8.96
N ARG A 88 23.40 1.00 8.16
CA ARG A 88 22.25 1.16 7.27
C ARG A 88 20.99 1.46 8.06
N VAL A 89 20.76 0.74 9.15
CA VAL A 89 19.63 1.03 10.05
C VAL A 89 19.74 2.44 10.63
N GLN A 90 20.93 2.86 11.07
CA GLN A 90 21.14 4.23 11.55
C GLN A 90 20.92 5.30 10.47
N GLN A 91 21.28 5.02 9.21
CA GLN A 91 20.97 5.91 8.09
C GLN A 91 19.45 6.06 7.91
N MET A 92 18.71 4.96 7.94
CA MET A 92 17.24 4.97 7.85
C MET A 92 16.61 5.76 9.01
N VAL A 93 17.10 5.59 10.24
CA VAL A 93 16.64 6.36 11.41
C VAL A 93 16.86 7.87 11.21
N ARG A 94 18.00 8.27 10.63
CA ARG A 94 18.29 9.69 10.35
C ARG A 94 17.37 10.28 9.28
N GLN A 95 16.87 9.47 8.35
CA GLN A 95 15.95 9.89 7.30
C GLN A 95 14.49 9.91 7.75
N LEU A 96 14.14 9.15 8.80
CA LEU A 96 12.80 9.08 9.40
C LEU A 96 12.79 9.70 10.80
N GLN A 97 13.12 11.00 10.89
CA GLN A 97 13.02 11.74 12.14
C GLN A 97 11.59 12.20 12.42
N PRO A 98 11.16 12.29 13.70
CA PRO A 98 9.86 12.84 14.05
C PRO A 98 9.62 14.20 13.39
N ASP A 99 8.55 14.29 12.61
CA ASP A 99 8.10 15.47 11.86
C ASP A 99 6.58 15.34 11.67
N ASN A 100 5.96 16.24 10.90
CA ASN A 100 4.56 16.13 10.51
C ASN A 100 4.26 14.74 9.91
N PRO A 101 3.16 14.07 10.33
CA PRO A 101 2.80 12.72 9.87
C PRO A 101 2.80 12.54 8.34
N SER A 102 2.28 13.51 7.59
CA SER A 102 2.21 13.45 6.13
C SER A 102 3.60 13.48 5.50
N ARG A 103 4.54 14.24 6.09
CA ARG A 103 5.94 14.27 5.63
C ARG A 103 6.66 12.97 5.95
N LEU A 104 6.45 12.41 7.14
CA LEU A 104 7.01 11.12 7.54
C LEU A 104 6.57 9.98 6.59
N ILE A 105 5.28 9.96 6.23
CA ILE A 105 4.74 9.01 5.25
C ILE A 105 5.44 9.17 3.89
N ALA A 106 5.59 10.41 3.41
CA ALA A 106 6.29 10.67 2.15
C ALA A 106 7.79 10.30 2.21
N GLN A 107 8.46 10.58 3.32
CA GLN A 107 9.85 10.18 3.54
C GLN A 107 10.00 8.66 3.54
N ALA A 108 9.08 7.92 4.17
CA ALA A 108 9.11 6.46 4.16
C ALA A 108 8.91 5.88 2.75
N SER A 109 7.97 6.43 1.97
CA SER A 109 7.76 6.02 0.57
C SER A 109 9.01 6.26 -0.28
N ASN A 110 9.63 7.44 -0.17
CA ASN A 110 10.89 7.76 -0.86
C ASN A 110 12.03 6.84 -0.41
N LEU A 111 12.16 6.60 0.89
CA LEU A 111 13.19 5.74 1.45
C LEU A 111 13.10 4.31 0.91
N LEU A 112 11.90 3.75 0.88
CA LEU A 112 11.67 2.43 0.27
C LEU A 112 12.12 2.43 -1.19
N SER A 113 11.73 3.44 -1.94
CA SER A 113 12.08 3.56 -3.35
C SER A 113 13.58 3.65 -3.57
N GLU A 114 14.28 4.53 -2.84
CA GLU A 114 15.73 4.72 -2.93
C GLU A 114 16.51 3.46 -2.56
N LEU A 115 16.10 2.77 -1.50
CA LEU A 115 16.82 1.61 -0.98
C LEU A 115 16.54 0.34 -1.78
N THR A 116 15.39 0.24 -2.44
CA THR A 116 15.02 -0.95 -3.22
C THR A 116 15.18 -0.76 -4.72
N HIS A 117 15.27 0.49 -5.20
CA HIS A 117 15.17 0.85 -6.62
C HIS A 117 13.87 0.39 -7.27
N PHE A 118 12.78 0.37 -6.50
CA PHE A 118 11.45 0.00 -6.96
C PHE A 118 10.44 1.07 -6.54
N THR A 119 9.16 0.84 -6.82
CA THR A 119 8.10 1.75 -6.40
C THR A 119 7.81 1.53 -4.92
N GLY A 120 8.04 2.55 -4.10
CA GLY A 120 7.63 2.60 -2.70
C GLY A 120 6.19 3.11 -2.59
N VAL A 121 5.40 2.48 -1.72
CA VAL A 121 4.00 2.86 -1.47
C VAL A 121 3.78 2.85 0.03
N VAL A 122 3.14 3.88 0.57
CA VAL A 122 2.70 3.91 1.97
C VAL A 122 1.24 4.27 2.00
N ALA A 123 0.40 3.33 2.37
CA ALA A 123 -1.02 3.53 2.58
C ALA A 123 -1.32 3.74 4.06
N THR A 124 -2.16 4.73 4.35
CA THR A 124 -2.64 4.99 5.70
C THR A 124 -4.11 4.67 5.69
N ALA A 125 -4.55 3.78 6.58
CA ALA A 125 -5.97 3.61 6.78
C ALA A 125 -6.53 4.96 7.20
N LYS A 126 -7.66 5.37 6.60
CA LYS A 126 -8.35 6.61 6.98
C LYS A 126 -8.33 6.70 8.49
N ARG A 127 -7.67 7.74 9.01
CA ARG A 127 -7.75 8.06 10.44
C ARG A 127 -9.22 7.98 10.78
N SER A 128 -9.54 7.20 11.80
CA SER A 128 -10.88 7.10 12.38
C SER A 128 -11.54 8.46 12.26
N ALA A 129 -12.57 8.48 11.42
CA ALA A 129 -12.94 9.67 10.67
C ALA A 129 -13.01 10.90 11.56
N ILE A 130 -12.42 12.00 11.06
CA ILE A 130 -12.27 13.28 11.76
C ILE A 130 -13.56 13.52 12.54
N THR A 131 -13.45 13.42 13.87
CA THR A 131 -14.62 13.61 14.72
C THR A 131 -14.87 15.08 14.84
N VAL A 132 -16.14 15.45 14.90
CA VAL A 132 -16.51 16.84 15.01
C VAL A 132 -16.54 17.23 16.47
N ARG A 133 -15.80 18.28 16.85
CA ARG A 133 -15.89 18.89 18.17
C ARG A 133 -17.00 19.94 18.21
N GLN A 134 -17.14 20.73 17.14
CA GLN A 134 -18.17 21.79 17.07
C GLN A 134 -18.51 22.12 15.62
N ILE A 135 -19.80 22.42 15.36
CA ILE A 135 -20.31 22.95 14.09
C ILE A 135 -21.01 24.28 14.35
N GLU A 136 -20.68 25.30 13.56
CA GLU A 136 -21.38 26.58 13.56
C GLU A 136 -21.75 27.04 12.16
N PHE A 137 -22.83 27.81 12.08
CA PHE A 137 -23.30 28.44 10.86
C PHE A 137 -23.42 29.95 11.06
N LEU A 138 -22.78 30.73 10.20
CA LEU A 138 -22.85 32.19 10.19
C LEU A 138 -23.40 32.68 8.86
N ARG A 139 -24.41 33.54 8.89
CA ARG A 139 -24.93 34.13 7.66
C ARG A 139 -23.94 35.15 7.10
N LEU A 140 -23.56 34.99 5.83
CA LEU A 140 -22.68 35.94 5.11
C LEU A 140 -23.46 36.88 4.18
N GLY A 141 -24.68 36.51 3.80
CA GLY A 141 -25.53 37.28 2.90
C GLY A 141 -26.71 36.44 2.41
N GLU A 142 -27.42 36.91 1.39
CA GLU A 142 -28.50 36.14 0.78
C GLU A 142 -27.96 34.81 0.25
N LYS A 143 -28.56 33.70 0.73
CA LYS A 143 -28.22 32.33 0.30
C LYS A 143 -26.77 31.91 0.54
N ARG A 144 -25.98 32.68 1.30
CA ARG A 144 -24.57 32.39 1.63
C ARG A 144 -24.41 32.21 3.12
N VAL A 145 -23.89 31.05 3.51
CA VAL A 145 -23.65 30.70 4.91
C VAL A 145 -22.22 30.22 5.06
N LEU A 146 -21.49 30.74 6.04
CA LEU A 146 -20.22 30.19 6.47
C LEU A 146 -20.49 29.05 7.45
N LEU A 147 -20.09 27.84 7.07
CA LEU A 147 -19.96 26.69 7.94
C LEU A 147 -18.58 26.71 8.58
N ILE A 148 -18.54 26.58 9.90
CA ILE A 148 -17.31 26.45 10.69
C ILE A 148 -17.35 25.08 11.35
N ILE A 149 -16.32 24.27 11.16
CA ILE A 149 -16.16 22.96 11.79
C ILE A 149 -14.88 22.99 12.62
N VAL A 150 -14.99 22.68 13.91
CA VAL A 150 -13.84 22.56 14.81
C VAL A 150 -13.57 21.10 15.09
N MET A 151 -12.30 20.71 15.02
CA MET A 151 -11.81 19.36 15.29
C MET A 151 -11.22 19.24 16.71
N PRO A 152 -11.07 18.03 17.27
CA PRO A 152 -10.52 17.83 18.62
C PRO A 152 -9.10 18.35 18.79
N ASP A 153 -8.28 18.28 17.74
CA ASP A 153 -6.90 18.78 17.67
C ASP A 153 -6.80 20.31 17.59
N GLY A 154 -7.93 21.01 17.49
CA GLY A 154 -7.99 22.46 17.41
C GLY A 154 -7.88 22.99 15.98
N GLU A 155 -7.79 22.13 14.96
CA GLU A 155 -7.96 22.58 13.58
C GLU A 155 -9.38 23.09 13.34
N VAL A 156 -9.50 24.12 12.52
CA VAL A 156 -10.78 24.76 12.15
C VAL A 156 -10.90 24.79 10.63
N GLU A 157 -12.01 24.24 10.13
CA GLU A 157 -12.39 24.26 8.72
C GLU A 157 -13.49 25.29 8.48
N ASN A 158 -13.31 26.12 7.46
CA ASN A 158 -14.22 27.23 7.11
C ASN A 158 -14.73 27.04 5.67
N ARG A 159 -16.04 26.85 5.49
CA ARG A 159 -16.64 26.60 4.17
C ARG A 159 -17.81 27.52 3.90
N VAL A 160 -17.80 28.18 2.74
CA VAL A 160 -18.96 28.95 2.28
C VAL A 160 -19.93 28.01 1.56
N LEU A 161 -21.11 27.84 2.14
CA LEU A 161 -22.25 27.12 1.57
C LEU A 161 -23.12 28.06 0.73
N LEU A 162 -23.47 27.62 -0.47
CA LEU A 162 -24.46 28.26 -1.34
C LEU A 162 -25.76 27.47 -1.23
N LEU A 163 -26.81 28.09 -0.71
CA LEU A 163 -28.09 27.44 -0.41
C LEU A 163 -29.17 27.87 -1.40
N GLU A 164 -30.18 27.02 -1.62
CA GLU A 164 -31.24 27.33 -2.59
C GLU A 164 -32.17 28.46 -2.13
N ARG A 165 -32.27 28.65 -0.81
CA ARG A 165 -33.10 29.65 -0.14
C ARG A 165 -32.30 30.41 0.92
N ASP A 166 -32.84 31.54 1.35
CA ASP A 166 -32.25 32.34 2.42
C ASP A 166 -32.67 31.80 3.80
N TYR A 167 -31.75 31.84 4.77
CA TYR A 167 -31.97 31.37 6.13
C TYR A 167 -31.79 32.52 7.11
N LEU A 168 -32.67 32.60 8.11
CA LEU A 168 -32.52 33.52 9.23
C LEU A 168 -31.43 33.05 10.18
N GLN A 169 -30.76 33.98 10.84
CA GLN A 169 -29.70 33.65 11.80
C GLN A 169 -30.20 32.72 12.92
N SER A 170 -31.46 32.88 13.36
CA SER A 170 -32.08 31.99 14.35
C SER A 170 -32.16 30.53 13.88
N GLN A 171 -32.51 30.29 12.61
CA GLN A 171 -32.60 28.95 12.03
C GLN A 171 -31.21 28.30 11.90
N LEU A 172 -30.20 29.10 11.56
CA LEU A 172 -28.80 28.66 11.50
C LEU A 172 -28.28 28.26 12.89
N THR A 173 -28.57 29.07 13.92
CA THR A 173 -28.23 28.76 15.31
C THR A 173 -28.93 27.50 15.79
N GLU A 174 -30.22 27.33 15.47
CA GLU A 174 -30.98 26.12 15.81
C GLU A 174 -30.38 24.86 15.16
N ALA A 175 -30.04 24.93 13.88
CA ALA A 175 -29.40 23.81 13.17
C ALA A 175 -28.02 23.46 13.75
N GLY A 176 -27.20 24.47 14.07
CA GLY A 176 -25.89 24.27 14.72
C GLY A 176 -26.04 23.61 16.09
N ASN A 177 -26.96 24.09 16.93
CA ASN A 177 -27.23 23.50 18.24
C ASN A 177 -27.71 22.05 18.14
N PHE A 178 -28.61 21.77 17.20
CA PHE A 178 -29.10 20.41 16.96
C PHE A 178 -27.95 19.46 16.58
N LEU A 179 -27.07 19.89 15.66
CA LEU A 179 -25.91 19.12 15.23
C LEU A 179 -24.95 18.85 16.37
N ASN A 180 -24.60 19.89 17.13
CA ASN A 180 -23.70 19.75 18.27
C ASN A 180 -24.30 18.81 19.35
N GLN A 181 -25.60 18.90 19.62
CA GLN A 181 -26.23 18.08 20.65
C GLN A 181 -26.24 16.58 20.32
N HIS A 182 -26.41 16.21 19.04
CA HIS A 182 -26.61 14.81 18.63
C HIS A 182 -25.35 14.14 18.07
N TYR A 183 -24.39 14.93 17.59
CA TYR A 183 -23.31 14.43 16.73
C TYR A 183 -21.89 14.84 17.17
N ILE A 184 -21.72 15.50 18.32
CA ILE A 184 -20.39 15.72 18.91
C ILE A 184 -19.67 14.38 19.10
N GLY A 185 -18.39 14.35 18.74
CA GLY A 185 -17.54 13.16 18.84
C GLY A 185 -17.85 12.08 17.81
N CYS A 186 -18.86 12.28 16.96
CA CYS A 186 -19.11 11.42 15.81
C CYS A 186 -18.26 11.88 14.63
N SER A 187 -17.90 10.95 13.77
CA SER A 187 -17.29 11.26 12.49
C SER A 187 -18.31 11.61 11.41
N PHE A 188 -17.92 12.31 10.35
CA PHE A 188 -18.82 12.62 9.22
C PHE A 188 -19.49 11.37 8.64
N SER A 189 -18.75 10.25 8.50
CA SER A 189 -19.35 8.98 8.07
C SER A 189 -20.43 8.46 9.03
N GLN A 190 -20.19 8.54 10.35
CA GLN A 190 -21.17 8.11 11.36
C GLN A 190 -22.41 9.02 11.38
N ILE A 191 -22.20 10.34 11.23
CA ILE A 191 -23.28 11.33 11.13
C ILE A 191 -24.16 11.02 9.92
N ARG A 192 -23.55 10.72 8.76
CA ARG A 192 -24.25 10.30 7.54
C ARG A 192 -25.07 9.04 7.72
N ASP A 193 -24.51 8.00 8.33
CA ASP A 193 -25.19 6.72 8.49
C ASP A 193 -26.40 6.83 9.43
N ARG A 194 -26.29 7.65 10.49
CA ARG A 194 -27.42 8.00 11.36
C ARG A 194 -28.48 8.84 10.64
N LEU A 195 -28.06 9.84 9.88
CA LEU A 195 -28.96 10.69 9.11
C LEU A 195 -29.77 9.92 8.06
N ARG A 196 -29.17 8.93 7.40
CA ARG A 196 -29.91 8.06 6.46
C ARG A 196 -31.06 7.31 7.14
N GLY A 197 -30.95 7.01 8.43
CA GLY A 197 -32.03 6.39 9.21
C GLY A 197 -33.09 7.38 9.71
N GLU A 198 -32.70 8.64 9.99
CA GLU A 198 -33.54 9.63 10.69
C GLU A 198 -34.18 10.69 9.77
N LEU A 199 -33.73 10.82 8.51
CA LEU A 199 -34.23 11.80 7.54
C LEU A 199 -35.73 11.68 7.21
N HIS A 200 -36.38 10.58 7.58
CA HIS A 200 -37.84 10.44 7.46
C HIS A 200 -38.64 11.18 8.54
N GLN A 201 -38.00 11.70 9.60
CA GLN A 201 -38.69 12.32 10.74
C GLN A 201 -38.30 13.78 11.02
N LEU A 202 -37.25 14.33 10.40
CA LEU A 202 -36.78 15.68 10.68
C LEU A 202 -37.36 16.75 9.73
N HIS A 203 -37.73 17.91 10.29
CA HIS A 203 -38.21 19.10 9.59
C HIS A 203 -37.31 19.43 8.37
N ASN A 204 -37.94 19.64 7.19
CA ASN A 204 -37.29 19.87 5.88
C ASN A 204 -36.14 20.91 5.89
N ASP A 205 -36.18 21.86 6.82
CA ASP A 205 -35.31 23.01 6.90
C ASP A 205 -33.92 22.69 7.48
N ILE A 206 -33.86 21.83 8.50
CA ILE A 206 -32.61 21.41 9.15
C ILE A 206 -31.90 20.40 8.24
N SER A 207 -32.66 19.50 7.60
CA SER A 207 -32.15 18.47 6.70
C SER A 207 -31.27 19.01 5.58
N ALA A 208 -31.63 20.14 4.96
CA ALA A 208 -30.83 20.74 3.89
C ALA A 208 -29.47 21.28 4.39
N LEU A 209 -29.43 21.94 5.55
CA LEU A 209 -28.19 22.40 6.18
C LEU A 209 -27.32 21.22 6.63
N MET A 210 -27.93 20.14 7.11
CA MET A 210 -27.22 18.92 7.49
C MET A 210 -26.58 18.24 6.27
N VAL A 211 -27.31 18.12 5.16
CA VAL A 211 -26.77 17.58 3.90
C VAL A 211 -25.61 18.44 3.39
N ALA A 212 -25.74 19.77 3.45
CA ALA A 212 -24.68 20.69 3.04
C ALA A 212 -23.44 20.59 3.97
N ALA A 213 -23.64 20.47 5.28
CA ALA A 213 -22.54 20.29 6.24
C ALA A 213 -21.83 18.95 6.08
N LEU A 214 -22.58 17.87 5.81
CA LEU A 214 -22.03 16.57 5.48
C LEU A 214 -21.20 16.61 4.18
N ALA A 215 -21.74 17.21 3.12
CA ALA A 215 -21.05 17.33 1.84
C ALA A 215 -19.74 18.14 1.98
N ALA A 216 -19.75 19.19 2.80
CA ALA A 216 -18.56 19.96 3.11
C ALA A 216 -17.54 19.16 3.95
N GLY A 217 -18.00 18.36 4.92
CA GLY A 217 -17.16 17.45 5.70
C GLY A 217 -16.51 16.38 4.84
N ASP A 218 -17.28 15.72 3.96
CA ASP A 218 -16.77 14.74 2.99
C ASP A 218 -15.71 15.37 2.07
N ALA A 219 -15.94 16.59 1.59
CA ALA A 219 -14.96 17.31 0.77
C ALA A 219 -13.68 17.62 1.55
N ALA A 220 -13.77 18.05 2.81
CA ALA A 220 -12.60 18.29 3.67
C ALA A 220 -11.84 17.00 3.99
N GLU A 221 -12.54 15.89 4.21
CA GLU A 221 -11.94 14.57 4.42
C GLU A 221 -11.24 14.06 3.15
N THR A 222 -11.81 14.34 1.97
CA THR A 222 -11.24 13.95 0.66
C THR A 222 -10.06 14.83 0.24
N GLU A 223 -10.07 16.13 0.55
CA GLU A 223 -8.96 17.05 0.25
C GLU A 223 -7.74 16.83 1.17
N LYS A 224 -7.95 16.31 2.40
CA LYS A 224 -6.85 16.04 3.36
C LYS A 224 -6.32 14.60 3.36
N SER A 225 -7.06 13.64 2.82
CA SER A 225 -6.65 12.23 2.82
C SER A 225 -6.05 11.84 1.47
N GLU A 226 -4.74 12.02 1.30
CA GLU A 226 -4.02 11.08 0.43
C GLU A 226 -4.00 9.73 1.15
N ASP A 227 -4.96 8.87 0.81
CA ASP A 227 -5.11 7.53 1.38
C ASP A 227 -3.83 6.67 1.21
N TYR A 228 -2.94 7.08 0.31
CA TYR A 228 -1.58 6.57 0.19
C TYR A 228 -0.65 7.56 -0.54
N VAL A 229 0.65 7.43 -0.29
CA VAL A 229 1.74 8.13 -0.99
C VAL A 229 2.55 7.11 -1.81
N ILE A 230 2.92 7.47 -3.03
CA ILE A 230 3.79 6.68 -3.90
C ILE A 230 5.07 7.43 -4.20
N SER A 231 6.18 6.71 -4.34
CA SER A 231 7.44 7.25 -4.79
C SER A 231 8.18 6.28 -5.69
N GLY A 232 8.79 6.84 -6.74
CA GLY A 232 9.66 6.10 -7.64
C GLY A 232 8.95 5.22 -8.65
N GLU A 233 7.76 5.60 -9.14
CA GLU A 233 7.08 4.88 -10.22
C GLU A 233 7.98 4.75 -11.46
N HIS A 234 8.81 5.75 -11.71
CA HIS A 234 9.78 5.77 -12.81
C HIS A 234 10.84 4.65 -12.71
N ASN A 235 11.10 4.09 -11.52
CA ASN A 235 12.05 2.98 -11.38
C ASN A 235 11.60 1.74 -12.17
N LEU A 236 10.29 1.53 -12.33
CA LEU A 236 9.76 0.42 -13.14
C LEU A 236 10.07 0.59 -14.62
N LEU A 237 10.33 1.81 -15.11
CA LEU A 237 10.78 2.05 -16.48
C LEU A 237 12.18 1.48 -16.75
N HIS A 238 12.98 1.28 -15.71
CA HIS A 238 14.36 0.82 -15.81
C HIS A 238 14.51 -0.69 -15.64
N VAL A 239 13.41 -1.41 -15.39
CA VAL A 239 13.43 -2.86 -15.22
C VAL A 239 13.30 -3.54 -16.58
N GLU A 240 14.35 -4.28 -16.98
CA GLU A 240 14.46 -4.99 -18.27
C GLU A 240 13.21 -5.81 -18.63
N ASP A 241 12.56 -6.40 -17.63
CA ASP A 241 11.38 -7.25 -17.77
C ASP A 241 10.17 -6.50 -18.36
N PHE A 242 10.11 -5.17 -18.22
CA PHE A 242 9.01 -4.34 -18.72
C PHE A 242 9.30 -3.64 -20.06
N PHE A 243 10.55 -3.60 -20.54
CA PHE A 243 10.90 -2.88 -21.78
C PHE A 243 10.21 -3.44 -23.03
N ASN A 244 9.86 -4.72 -23.01
CA ASN A 244 9.25 -5.39 -24.16
C ASN A 244 7.71 -5.32 -24.16
N ASP A 245 7.08 -4.74 -23.13
CA ASP A 245 5.61 -4.68 -23.03
C ASP A 245 5.11 -3.34 -22.47
N MET A 246 5.03 -2.35 -23.36
CA MET A 246 4.51 -1.01 -23.05
C MET A 246 3.05 -1.01 -22.61
N ASN A 247 2.24 -2.01 -23.00
CA ASN A 247 0.84 -2.08 -22.58
C ASN A 247 0.74 -2.45 -21.10
N ARG A 248 1.58 -3.38 -20.64
CA ARG A 248 1.69 -3.72 -19.21
C ARG A 248 2.14 -2.53 -18.39
N LEU A 249 3.15 -1.82 -18.87
CA LEU A 249 3.66 -0.63 -18.19
C LEU A 249 2.56 0.43 -18.03
N ARG A 250 1.79 0.70 -19.09
CA ARG A 250 0.61 1.57 -19.01
C ARG A 250 -0.43 1.06 -18.00
N GLY A 251 -0.67 -0.25 -17.94
CA GLY A 251 -1.56 -0.85 -16.94
C GLY A 251 -1.07 -0.62 -15.51
N LEU A 252 0.24 -0.73 -15.25
CA LEU A 252 0.84 -0.46 -13.94
C LEU A 252 0.72 1.01 -13.53
N PHE A 253 1.02 1.94 -14.44
CA PHE A 253 0.81 3.36 -14.17
C PHE A 253 -0.66 3.69 -13.96
N GLY A 254 -1.55 3.09 -14.75
CA GLY A 254 -3.00 3.18 -14.56
C GLY A 254 -3.44 2.68 -13.17
N LEU A 255 -2.84 1.60 -12.65
CA LEU A 255 -3.08 1.11 -11.30
C LEU A 255 -2.66 2.13 -10.22
N PHE A 256 -1.49 2.77 -10.39
CA PHE A 256 -1.02 3.80 -9.46
C PHE A 256 -1.87 5.08 -9.50
N GLU A 257 -2.43 5.42 -10.66
CA GLU A 257 -3.38 6.52 -10.82
C GLU A 257 -4.78 6.18 -10.26
N GLN A 258 -5.26 4.94 -10.46
CA GLN A 258 -6.63 4.53 -10.12
C GLN A 258 -6.84 4.14 -8.65
N LYS A 259 -5.91 4.49 -7.75
CA LYS A 259 -5.96 4.56 -6.26
C LYS A 259 -6.59 3.36 -5.52
N THR A 260 -7.84 3.05 -5.82
CA THR A 260 -8.74 2.09 -5.20
C THR A 260 -8.22 0.65 -5.21
N GLU A 261 -7.75 0.13 -6.34
CA GLU A 261 -7.39 -1.29 -6.47
C GLU A 261 -6.13 -1.64 -5.65
N LEU A 262 -5.09 -0.80 -5.74
CA LEU A 262 -3.88 -0.97 -4.95
C LEU A 262 -4.17 -0.84 -3.45
N LEU A 263 -5.00 0.13 -3.06
CA LEU A 263 -5.44 0.28 -1.67
C LEU A 263 -6.12 -0.97 -1.14
N GLN A 264 -7.02 -1.60 -1.89
CA GLN A 264 -7.69 -2.83 -1.47
C GLN A 264 -6.70 -3.97 -1.20
N LEU A 265 -5.67 -4.12 -2.03
CA LEU A 265 -4.60 -5.10 -1.83
C LEU A 265 -3.80 -4.81 -0.53
N LEU A 266 -3.50 -3.53 -0.27
CA LEU A 266 -2.78 -3.10 0.93
C LEU A 266 -3.63 -3.25 2.20
N GLU A 267 -4.94 -3.02 2.11
CA GLU A 267 -5.89 -3.23 3.20
C GLU A 267 -6.05 -4.71 3.56
N ALA A 268 -6.06 -5.59 2.56
CA ALA A 268 -6.08 -7.04 2.78
C ALA A 268 -4.86 -7.50 3.60
N SER A 269 -3.69 -6.88 3.35
CA SER A 269 -2.45 -7.15 4.08
C SER A 269 -2.46 -6.61 5.52
N ARG A 270 -3.33 -5.65 5.85
CA ARG A 270 -3.43 -5.04 7.19
C ARG A 270 -3.87 -6.02 8.28
N LYS A 271 -4.65 -7.05 7.90
CA LYS A 271 -5.26 -8.00 8.85
C LYS A 271 -4.30 -9.09 9.32
N GLY A 272 -3.16 -9.27 8.65
CA GLY A 272 -2.16 -10.25 9.03
C GLY A 272 -1.06 -9.66 9.92
N GLN A 273 -0.33 -10.54 10.59
CA GLN A 273 0.87 -10.17 11.34
C GLN A 273 2.10 -10.38 10.46
N GLY A 274 2.97 -9.36 10.41
CA GLY A 274 4.24 -9.44 9.72
C GLY A 274 4.17 -9.11 8.23
N ILE A 275 5.12 -9.64 7.48
CA ILE A 275 5.34 -9.29 6.07
C ILE A 275 4.46 -10.18 5.20
N HIS A 276 3.76 -9.58 4.25
CA HIS A 276 3.02 -10.30 3.22
C HIS A 276 3.68 -10.08 1.87
N ILE A 277 3.76 -11.15 1.07
CA ILE A 277 4.37 -11.09 -0.25
C ILE A 277 3.34 -11.64 -1.22
N PHE A 278 3.08 -10.91 -2.31
CA PHE A 278 2.25 -11.36 -3.43
C PHE A 278 3.17 -11.50 -4.64
N VAL A 279 3.16 -12.68 -5.27
CA VAL A 279 3.98 -12.98 -6.43
C VAL A 279 3.08 -13.13 -7.65
N GLY A 280 3.22 -12.20 -8.59
CA GLY A 280 2.46 -12.18 -9.84
C GLY A 280 0.94 -12.16 -9.59
N ASN A 281 0.28 -13.20 -10.10
CA ASN A 281 -1.17 -13.32 -10.11
C ASN A 281 -1.81 -13.50 -8.72
N GLU A 282 -1.02 -13.77 -7.67
CA GLU A 282 -1.52 -13.84 -6.29
C GLU A 282 -2.08 -12.52 -5.78
N SER A 283 -1.68 -11.40 -6.40
CA SER A 283 -2.24 -10.08 -6.12
C SER A 283 -3.73 -9.98 -6.49
N GLY A 284 -4.22 -10.83 -7.40
CA GLY A 284 -5.56 -10.72 -7.97
C GLY A 284 -5.76 -9.53 -8.91
N LEU A 285 -4.70 -8.76 -9.19
CA LEU A 285 -4.72 -7.58 -10.04
C LEU A 285 -3.91 -7.86 -11.31
N ALA A 286 -4.57 -7.91 -12.47
CA ALA A 286 -3.93 -8.23 -13.73
C ALA A 286 -2.70 -7.34 -14.07
N PRO A 287 -2.68 -6.02 -13.77
CA PRO A 287 -1.47 -5.20 -13.97
C PRO A 287 -0.24 -5.71 -13.19
N LEU A 288 -0.44 -6.42 -12.08
CA LEU A 288 0.62 -6.93 -11.20
C LEU A 288 1.05 -8.38 -11.49
N ASP A 289 0.54 -9.03 -12.54
CA ASP A 289 0.86 -10.44 -12.87
C ASP A 289 2.37 -10.70 -13.11
N GLU A 290 3.11 -9.67 -13.50
CA GLU A 290 4.58 -9.71 -13.64
C GLU A 290 5.34 -9.03 -12.50
N CYS A 291 4.61 -8.44 -11.57
CA CYS A 291 5.17 -7.80 -10.42
C CYS A 291 5.17 -8.75 -9.23
N SER A 292 5.85 -8.33 -8.18
CA SER A 292 5.64 -8.84 -6.86
C SER A 292 5.52 -7.66 -5.91
N VAL A 293 4.70 -7.85 -4.89
CA VAL A 293 4.39 -6.81 -3.91
C VAL A 293 4.80 -7.33 -2.54
N VAL A 294 5.75 -6.65 -1.90
CA VAL A 294 6.16 -6.94 -0.52
C VAL A 294 5.54 -5.89 0.37
N THR A 295 4.68 -6.28 1.30
CA THR A 295 3.95 -5.39 2.19
C THR A 295 4.29 -5.64 3.66
N ALA A 296 4.26 -4.59 4.47
CA ALA A 296 4.36 -4.70 5.92
C ALA A 296 3.42 -3.69 6.60
N PRO A 297 2.59 -4.12 7.57
CA PRO A 297 1.79 -3.21 8.36
C PRO A 297 2.69 -2.38 9.28
N TYR A 298 2.33 -1.11 9.49
CA TYR A 298 2.95 -0.27 10.52
C TYR A 298 1.92 0.14 11.56
N SER A 299 2.39 0.24 12.80
CA SER A 299 1.55 0.48 13.96
C SER A 299 2.03 1.69 14.74
N VAL A 300 1.09 2.44 15.29
CA VAL A 300 1.32 3.53 16.24
C VAL A 300 0.62 3.15 17.54
N ASP A 301 1.33 3.23 18.66
CA ASP A 301 0.83 2.84 19.98
C ASP A 301 0.18 1.44 20.03
N GLY A 302 0.72 0.50 19.25
CA GLY A 302 0.22 -0.88 19.16
C GLY A 302 -1.01 -1.08 18.27
N GLN A 303 -1.54 -0.03 17.65
CA GLN A 303 -2.63 -0.11 16.68
C GLN A 303 -2.10 -0.02 15.25
N VAL A 304 -2.48 -0.97 14.39
CA VAL A 304 -2.12 -0.93 12.97
C VAL A 304 -2.86 0.23 12.29
N ILE A 305 -2.11 1.23 11.84
CA ILE A 305 -2.65 2.44 11.21
C ILE A 305 -2.51 2.43 9.68
N GLY A 306 -1.70 1.54 9.11
CA GLY A 306 -1.53 1.45 7.67
C GLY A 306 -0.59 0.34 7.24
N THR A 307 -0.26 0.34 5.95
CA THR A 307 0.57 -0.67 5.30
C THR A 307 1.58 0.02 4.38
N LEU A 308 2.86 -0.35 4.49
CA LEU A 308 3.87 -0.01 3.49
C LEU A 308 3.97 -1.13 2.47
N ALA A 309 4.35 -0.79 1.25
CA ALA A 309 4.63 -1.76 0.21
C ALA A 309 5.75 -1.34 -0.72
N VAL A 310 6.39 -2.34 -1.30
CA VAL A 310 7.30 -2.20 -2.44
C VAL A 310 6.74 -3.01 -3.59
N VAL A 311 6.57 -2.36 -4.74
CA VAL A 311 6.13 -2.99 -5.99
C VAL A 311 7.31 -3.05 -6.95
N GLY A 312 7.73 -4.26 -7.30
CA GLY A 312 8.85 -4.51 -8.21
C GLY A 312 8.62 -5.74 -9.08
N PRO A 313 9.57 -6.15 -9.95
CA PRO A 313 9.44 -7.34 -10.78
C PRO A 313 9.45 -8.63 -9.95
N LYS A 314 8.88 -9.71 -10.50
CA LYS A 314 8.93 -11.07 -9.87
C LYS A 314 10.34 -11.53 -9.52
N ARG A 315 11.36 -11.09 -10.26
CA ARG A 315 12.76 -11.43 -10.00
C ARG A 315 13.48 -10.47 -9.05
N MET A 316 12.77 -9.67 -8.27
CA MET A 316 13.41 -8.78 -7.29
C MET A 316 14.24 -9.56 -6.27
N ASN A 317 15.24 -8.91 -5.69
CA ASN A 317 16.05 -9.51 -4.64
C ASN A 317 15.29 -9.51 -3.30
N TYR A 318 14.48 -10.55 -3.07
CA TYR A 318 13.67 -10.71 -1.86
C TYR A 318 14.51 -10.71 -0.57
N GLU A 319 15.70 -11.32 -0.60
CA GLU A 319 16.64 -11.34 0.56
C GLU A 319 16.96 -9.93 1.05
N ARG A 320 17.12 -8.97 0.11
CA ARG A 320 17.40 -7.56 0.40
C ARG A 320 16.13 -6.74 0.66
N VAL A 321 15.07 -6.95 -0.12
CA VAL A 321 13.86 -6.11 -0.06
C VAL A 321 13.07 -6.32 1.23
N ILE A 322 12.91 -7.58 1.66
CA ILE A 322 12.09 -7.93 2.83
C ILE A 322 12.57 -7.20 4.11
N PRO A 323 13.86 -7.23 4.49
CA PRO A 323 14.36 -6.49 5.65
C PRO A 323 14.17 -4.97 5.56
N ILE A 324 14.32 -4.39 4.37
CA ILE A 324 14.14 -2.95 4.15
C ILE A 324 12.69 -2.56 4.46
N VAL A 325 11.72 -3.29 3.92
CA VAL A 325 10.29 -3.04 4.16
C VAL A 325 9.93 -3.18 5.64
N ASP A 326 10.35 -4.27 6.30
CA ASP A 326 10.04 -4.52 7.72
C ASP A 326 10.63 -3.44 8.64
N ILE A 327 11.91 -3.10 8.45
CA ILE A 327 12.57 -2.11 9.29
C ILE A 327 11.96 -0.72 9.06
N THR A 328 11.66 -0.37 7.81
CA THR A 328 11.01 0.91 7.49
C THR A 328 9.64 1.01 8.15
N ALA A 329 8.86 -0.08 8.15
CA ALA A 329 7.56 -0.14 8.83
C ALA A 329 7.66 0.14 10.33
N ARG A 330 8.63 -0.49 10.99
CA ARG A 330 8.88 -0.30 12.43
C ARG A 330 9.36 1.11 12.74
N LEU A 331 10.27 1.64 11.93
CA LEU A 331 10.80 3.00 12.12
C LEU A 331 9.72 4.07 11.90
N LEU A 332 8.91 3.93 10.85
CA LEU A 332 7.79 4.83 10.59
C LEU A 332 6.77 4.81 11.75
N GLY A 333 6.38 3.62 12.22
CA GLY A 333 5.49 3.48 13.36
C GLY A 333 6.03 4.13 14.64
N ASN A 334 7.33 3.95 14.92
CA ASN A 334 7.99 4.56 16.07
C ASN A 334 8.07 6.10 15.94
N ALA A 335 8.42 6.62 14.77
CA ALA A 335 8.51 8.07 14.54
C ALA A 335 7.13 8.74 14.68
N LEU A 336 6.08 8.13 14.13
CA LEU A 336 4.70 8.61 14.23
C LEU A 336 4.14 8.53 15.66
N SER A 337 4.61 7.60 16.50
CA SER A 337 4.22 7.52 17.92
C SER A 337 4.89 8.60 18.78
N GLN A 338 5.96 9.22 18.28
CA GLN A 338 6.73 10.26 18.98
C GLN A 338 6.44 11.69 18.47
N SER A 339 5.61 11.81 17.42
CA SER A 339 5.28 13.08 16.75
C SER A 339 4.00 13.68 17.34
#